data_AF-Q26CI1-F1
#
_entry.id   AF-Q26CI1-F1
#
_cell.length_a   1.000
_cell.length_b   1.000
_cell.length_c   1.000
_cell.angle_alpha   90.00
_cell.angle_beta   90.00
_cell.angle_gamma   90.00
#
_symmetry.space_group_name_H-M   'P 1'
#
loop_
_entity.id
_entity.type
_entity.pdbx_description
1 polymer ?
#
loop_
_entity_poly.entity_id
_entity_poly.type
_entity_poly.pdbx_seq_one_letter_code
_entity_poly.pdbx_strand_id
1 'polypeptide(L)'
;MNLQPLRIEAGWQVTYNQFYEVDPIPGYESYFEGSSLLMLRNNARLKMIDLQWRPELDLNGEYQLQVLNFVENFNPITNEFDTEPNWECPVLNFATKSRLVLVEKLEDLLRTLPVFEDPRMIERRGVIDELSESYRLKITENGISTDIINDILENGSAQLQGYILNHKDLTREILLKFAENGVTKKVKNQAKQKLTSKGFRA
;
A
#
# COMPACT_ATOMS: atom_id res chain seq x y z
N MET A 1 -22.84 3.86 27.75
CA MET A 1 -22.72 4.51 26.42
C MET A 1 -22.55 3.46 25.35
N ASN A 2 -22.94 3.80 24.12
CA ASN A 2 -22.84 2.91 22.97
C ASN A 2 -21.68 3.34 22.07
N LEU A 3 -21.07 2.38 21.38
CA LEU A 3 -20.14 2.65 20.30
C LEU A 3 -20.87 3.34 19.15
N GLN A 4 -20.16 4.19 18.41
CA GLN A 4 -20.69 4.85 17.22
C GLN A 4 -21.15 3.79 16.20
N PRO A 5 -22.43 3.77 15.80
CA PRO A 5 -22.88 2.92 14.72
C PRO A 5 -22.19 3.31 13.40
N LEU A 6 -21.65 2.31 12.69
CA LEU A 6 -20.98 2.47 11.40
C LEU A 6 -21.47 1.41 10.41
N ARG A 7 -21.69 1.80 9.16
CA ARG A 7 -21.91 0.89 8.03
C ARG A 7 -20.56 0.41 7.50
N ILE A 8 -20.17 -0.79 7.90
CA ILE A 8 -18.89 -1.39 7.54
C ILE A 8 -19.09 -2.35 6.35
N GLU A 9 -18.43 -2.07 5.22
CA GLU A 9 -18.45 -2.97 4.06
C GLU A 9 -17.65 -4.26 4.35
N ALA A 10 -18.01 -5.35 3.67
CA ALA A 10 -17.33 -6.63 3.80
C ALA A 10 -15.82 -6.53 3.55
N GLY A 11 -15.05 -7.30 4.32
CA GLY A 11 -13.59 -7.35 4.24
C GLY A 11 -12.86 -6.38 5.18
N TRP A 12 -13.57 -5.42 5.77
CA TRP A 12 -13.03 -4.60 6.87
C TRP A 12 -13.13 -5.34 8.21
N GLN A 13 -12.05 -5.27 8.98
CA GLN A 13 -11.91 -5.80 10.32
C GLN A 13 -11.73 -4.65 11.29
N VAL A 14 -12.46 -4.66 12.40
CA VAL A 14 -12.25 -3.74 13.51
C VAL A 14 -11.13 -4.32 14.38
N THR A 15 -9.97 -3.66 14.40
CA THR A 15 -8.80 -4.11 15.20
C THR A 15 -8.69 -3.39 16.53
N TYR A 16 -9.30 -2.20 16.63
CA TYR A 16 -9.42 -1.44 17.88
C TYR A 16 -10.66 -0.56 17.81
N ASN A 17 -11.41 -0.40 18.92
CA ASN A 17 -12.58 0.47 18.94
C ASN A 17 -12.88 1.03 20.34
N GLN A 18 -12.75 2.35 20.44
CA GLN A 18 -13.23 3.24 21.49
C GLN A 18 -13.91 4.47 20.89
N PHE A 19 -14.44 4.34 19.66
CA PHE A 19 -15.15 5.44 19.02
C PHE A 19 -16.62 5.38 19.43
N TYR A 20 -16.97 6.22 20.41
CA TYR A 20 -18.30 6.27 20.98
C TYR A 20 -19.21 7.28 20.27
N GLU A 21 -20.52 7.07 20.37
CA GLU A 21 -21.54 8.00 19.89
C GLU A 21 -21.67 9.21 20.83
N VAL A 22 -20.61 10.02 20.93
CA VAL A 22 -20.46 11.09 21.92
C VAL A 22 -19.85 12.32 21.26
N ASP A 23 -20.42 13.49 21.54
CA ASP A 23 -19.91 14.78 21.06
C ASP A 23 -18.97 15.41 22.12
N PRO A 24 -18.00 16.24 21.71
CA PRO A 24 -16.99 16.82 22.60
C PRO A 24 -17.57 17.95 23.46
N ILE A 25 -18.32 17.58 24.52
CA ILE A 25 -18.95 18.49 25.47
C ILE A 25 -18.40 18.28 26.90
N PRO A 26 -18.48 19.27 27.80
CA PRO A 26 -17.94 19.16 29.16
C PRO A 26 -18.43 17.92 29.91
N GLY A 27 -17.50 17.22 30.57
CA GLY A 27 -17.76 15.98 31.31
C GLY A 27 -17.59 14.68 30.49
N TYR A 28 -17.22 14.79 29.21
CA TYR A 28 -16.98 13.66 28.31
C TYR A 28 -15.54 13.59 27.80
N GLU A 29 -14.62 14.34 28.41
CA GLU A 29 -13.21 14.44 28.01
C GLU A 29 -12.55 13.06 27.88
N SER A 30 -12.82 12.14 28.81
CA SER A 30 -12.23 10.80 28.83
C SER A 30 -12.63 9.90 27.66
N TYR A 31 -13.59 10.30 26.82
CA TYR A 31 -13.91 9.59 25.57
C TYR A 31 -13.04 10.01 24.39
N PHE A 32 -12.20 11.02 24.59
CA PHE A 32 -11.33 11.64 23.60
C PHE A 32 -9.86 11.51 23.97
N GLU A 33 -9.48 10.34 24.50
CA GLU A 33 -8.13 10.02 24.97
C GLU A 33 -7.51 8.84 24.20
N GLY A 34 -6.20 8.70 24.33
CA GLY A 34 -5.47 7.54 23.80
C GLY A 34 -4.93 7.74 22.39
N SER A 35 -4.08 6.79 21.98
CA SER A 35 -3.38 6.85 20.69
C SER A 35 -4.34 6.76 19.52
N SER A 36 -5.41 5.97 19.64
CA SER A 36 -6.43 5.80 18.61
C SER A 36 -7.81 5.67 19.26
N LEU A 37 -8.85 6.14 18.58
CA LEU A 37 -10.25 5.89 18.89
C LEU A 37 -10.82 4.74 18.07
N LEU A 38 -10.37 4.54 16.84
CA LEU A 38 -10.82 3.42 15.99
C LEU A 38 -9.70 3.02 15.05
N MET A 39 -9.47 1.72 14.92
CA MET A 39 -8.60 1.16 13.88
C MET A 39 -9.36 0.13 13.07
N LEU A 40 -9.35 0.31 11.76
CA LEU A 40 -9.97 -0.60 10.79
C LEU A 40 -8.90 -1.10 9.82
N ARG A 41 -8.98 -2.37 9.46
CA ARG A 41 -8.04 -3.00 8.54
C ARG A 41 -8.75 -3.76 7.44
N ASN A 42 -8.26 -3.68 6.22
CA ASN A 42 -8.72 -4.50 5.11
C ASN A 42 -7.50 -5.15 4.42
N ASN A 43 -7.30 -6.44 4.67
CA ASN A 43 -6.14 -7.19 4.14
C ASN A 43 -6.21 -7.40 2.63
N ALA A 44 -7.41 -7.53 2.06
CA ALA A 44 -7.57 -7.68 0.62
C ALA A 44 -7.24 -6.38 -0.13
N ARG A 45 -7.42 -5.23 0.51
CA ARG A 45 -7.08 -3.91 -0.04
C ARG A 45 -5.70 -3.41 0.40
N LEU A 46 -5.04 -4.09 1.34
CA LEU A 46 -3.81 -3.63 2.00
C LEU A 46 -3.94 -2.21 2.57
N LYS A 47 -5.09 -1.93 3.22
CA LYS A 47 -5.43 -0.62 3.79
C LYS A 47 -5.67 -0.70 5.29
N MET A 48 -5.17 0.30 6.00
CA MET A 48 -5.52 0.58 7.39
C MET A 48 -6.14 1.97 7.48
N ILE A 49 -7.15 2.13 8.32
CA ILE A 49 -7.68 3.43 8.73
C ILE A 49 -7.42 3.55 10.23
N ASP A 50 -6.78 4.64 10.61
CA ASP A 50 -6.62 5.06 11.99
C ASP A 50 -7.42 6.33 12.22
N LEU A 51 -8.16 6.37 13.32
CA LEU A 51 -8.89 7.54 13.78
C LEU A 51 -8.41 7.87 15.17
N GLN A 52 -8.06 9.12 15.40
CA GLN A 52 -7.65 9.64 16.69
C GLN A 52 -8.35 10.97 16.99
N TRP A 53 -8.32 11.40 18.26
CA TRP A 53 -8.71 12.75 18.65
C TRP A 53 -7.49 13.51 19.15
N ARG A 54 -7.29 14.73 18.67
CA ARG A 54 -6.14 15.57 19.04
C ARG A 54 -6.54 17.04 19.22
N PRO A 55 -5.98 17.74 20.23
CA PRO A 55 -5.20 17.19 21.35
C PRO A 55 -6.03 16.24 22.22
N GLU A 56 -5.40 15.23 22.82
CA GLU A 56 -6.09 14.29 23.70
C GLU A 56 -6.73 15.03 24.90
N LEU A 57 -7.91 14.57 25.31
CA LEU A 57 -8.71 15.13 26.42
C LEU A 57 -9.17 16.58 26.23
N ASP A 58 -8.79 17.27 25.15
CA ASP A 58 -9.20 18.64 24.86
C ASP A 58 -10.46 18.64 24.01
N LEU A 59 -11.58 19.11 24.57
CA LEU A 59 -12.86 19.23 23.86
C LEU A 59 -12.81 20.23 22.70
N ASN A 60 -11.79 21.11 22.65
CA ASN A 60 -11.54 21.99 21.52
C ASN A 60 -10.68 21.34 20.42
N GLY A 61 -10.25 20.10 20.63
CA GLY A 61 -9.58 19.29 19.63
C GLY A 61 -10.47 18.93 18.45
N GLU A 62 -9.99 17.98 17.66
CA GLU A 62 -10.69 17.46 16.49
C GLU A 62 -10.34 16.00 16.25
N TYR A 63 -11.23 15.33 15.53
CA TYR A 63 -10.93 14.03 14.96
C TYR A 63 -9.89 14.18 13.85
N GLN A 64 -8.90 13.29 13.86
CA GLN A 64 -7.94 13.14 12.78
C GLN A 64 -8.00 11.70 12.28
N LEU A 65 -8.33 11.56 11.01
CA LEU A 65 -8.43 10.29 10.31
C LEU A 65 -7.27 10.16 9.32
N GLN A 66 -6.57 9.05 9.41
CA GLN A 66 -5.48 8.69 8.49
C GLN A 66 -5.83 7.40 7.76
N VAL A 67 -5.56 7.37 6.45
CA VAL A 67 -5.61 6.14 5.65
C VAL A 67 -4.21 5.78 5.25
N LEU A 68 -3.80 4.54 5.55
CA LEU A 68 -2.45 4.04 5.34
C LEU A 68 -2.49 2.84 4.40
N ASN A 69 -1.48 2.76 3.54
CA ASN A 69 -1.12 1.51 2.90
C ASN A 69 -0.30 0.69 3.89
N PHE A 70 -0.43 -0.63 3.82
CA PHE A 70 0.52 -1.51 4.48
C PHE A 70 0.98 -2.61 3.53
N VAL A 71 2.08 -3.23 3.88
CA VAL A 71 2.53 -4.46 3.22
C VAL A 71 2.49 -5.62 4.20
N GLU A 72 2.40 -6.84 3.69
CA GLU A 72 2.41 -8.06 4.51
C GLU A 72 3.77 -8.74 4.43
N ASN A 73 4.22 -9.30 5.55
CA ASN A 73 5.42 -10.13 5.66
C ASN A 73 4.99 -11.47 6.27
N PHE A 74 5.19 -12.56 5.53
CA PHE A 74 4.86 -13.89 6.00
C PHE A 74 5.94 -14.37 6.96
N ASN A 75 5.52 -14.71 8.18
CA ASN A 75 6.38 -15.24 9.21
C ASN A 75 6.29 -16.78 9.22
N PRO A 76 7.33 -17.50 8.77
CA PRO A 76 7.28 -18.96 8.70
C PRO A 76 7.29 -19.64 10.08
N ILE A 77 7.69 -18.93 11.14
CA ILE A 77 7.74 -19.48 12.51
C ILE A 77 6.33 -19.49 13.11
N THR A 78 5.61 -18.39 12.99
CA THR A 78 4.23 -18.26 13.52
C THR A 78 3.17 -18.75 12.53
N ASN A 79 3.53 -18.87 11.24
CA ASN A 79 2.60 -19.11 10.13
C ASN A 79 1.52 -18.01 10.03
N GLU A 80 1.92 -16.77 10.33
CA GLU A 80 1.06 -15.58 10.29
C GLU A 80 1.63 -14.52 9.34
N PHE A 81 0.82 -13.49 9.06
CA PHE A 81 1.22 -12.34 8.27
C PHE A 81 1.39 -11.14 9.19
N ASP A 82 2.63 -10.71 9.36
CA ASP A 82 2.96 -9.44 9.99
C ASP A 82 2.62 -8.32 9.02
N THR A 83 2.02 -7.24 9.51
CA THR A 83 1.63 -6.08 8.70
C THR A 83 2.49 -4.89 9.03
N GLU A 84 2.95 -4.17 8.02
CA GLU A 84 3.80 -2.99 8.16
C GLU A 84 3.11 -1.77 7.51
N PRO A 85 2.34 -0.97 8.29
CA PRO A 85 1.72 0.26 7.80
C PRO A 85 2.73 1.36 7.56
N ASN A 86 2.58 2.07 6.43
CA ASN A 86 3.42 3.21 6.08
C ASN A 86 2.90 4.50 6.72
N TRP A 87 3.28 4.75 7.96
CA TRP A 87 2.92 5.96 8.71
C TRP A 87 3.55 7.24 8.16
N GLU A 88 4.70 7.12 7.49
CA GLU A 88 5.45 8.27 6.94
C GLU A 88 4.77 8.86 5.70
N CYS A 89 4.02 8.05 4.96
CA CYS A 89 3.32 8.48 3.75
C CYS A 89 1.86 8.02 3.76
N PRO A 90 0.99 8.69 4.55
CA PRO A 90 -0.44 8.42 4.53
C PRO A 90 -1.02 8.68 3.14
N VAL A 91 -1.93 7.79 2.73
CA VAL A 91 -2.70 7.95 1.49
C VAL A 91 -3.64 9.15 1.60
N LEU A 92 -4.19 9.36 2.79
CA LEU A 92 -5.13 10.44 3.06
C LEU A 92 -5.05 10.83 4.53
N ASN A 93 -5.11 12.14 4.76
CA ASN A 93 -5.35 12.75 6.07
C ASN A 93 -6.64 13.58 5.98
N PHE A 94 -7.49 13.47 6.99
CA PHE A 94 -8.73 14.23 7.10
C PHE A 94 -8.97 14.62 8.55
N ALA A 95 -9.38 15.87 8.79
CA ALA A 95 -9.67 16.36 10.13
C ALA A 95 -11.02 17.06 10.19
N THR A 96 -11.72 16.89 11.32
CA THR A 96 -13.00 17.55 11.57
C THR A 96 -13.35 17.52 13.05
N LYS A 97 -14.04 18.56 13.54
CA LYS A 97 -14.65 18.54 14.88
C LYS A 97 -15.99 17.80 14.91
N SER A 98 -16.64 17.63 13.76
CA SER A 98 -17.99 17.05 13.71
C SER A 98 -17.93 15.54 13.57
N ARG A 99 -18.44 14.84 14.60
CA ARG A 99 -18.59 13.38 14.59
C ARG A 99 -19.43 12.88 13.41
N LEU A 100 -20.50 13.60 13.04
CA LEU A 100 -21.36 13.21 11.92
C LEU A 100 -20.64 13.32 10.57
N VAL A 101 -19.88 14.41 10.36
CA VAL A 101 -19.06 14.58 9.14
C VAL A 101 -17.97 13.51 9.07
N LEU A 102 -17.36 13.17 10.21
CA LEU A 102 -16.40 12.07 10.28
C LEU A 102 -17.04 10.73 9.89
N VAL A 103 -18.21 10.40 10.44
CA VAL A 103 -18.92 9.15 10.16
C VAL A 103 -19.22 9.03 8.66
N GLU A 104 -19.75 10.09 8.05
CA GLU A 104 -20.01 10.12 6.61
C GLU A 104 -18.72 9.87 5.80
N LYS A 105 -17.63 10.55 6.16
CA LYS A 105 -16.34 10.39 5.49
C LYS A 105 -15.78 8.98 5.67
N LEU A 106 -15.86 8.42 6.87
CA LEU A 106 -15.38 7.08 7.18
C LEU A 106 -16.15 6.03 6.37
N GLU A 107 -17.48 6.07 6.39
CA GLU A 107 -18.31 5.13 5.62
C GLU A 107 -18.06 5.21 4.11
N ASP A 108 -17.85 6.42 3.58
CA ASP A 108 -17.47 6.60 2.18
C ASP A 108 -16.12 5.96 1.85
N LEU A 109 -15.11 6.13 2.72
CA LEU A 109 -13.80 5.52 2.55
C LEU A 109 -13.86 3.99 2.62
N LEU A 110 -14.64 3.42 3.54
CA LEU A 110 -14.82 1.96 3.65
C LEU A 110 -15.35 1.37 2.34
N ARG A 111 -16.19 2.12 1.63
CA ARG A 111 -16.72 1.73 0.33
C ARG A 111 -15.74 1.93 -0.82
N THR A 112 -15.12 3.11 -0.89
CA THR A 112 -14.48 3.59 -2.12
C THR A 112 -12.96 3.38 -2.18
N LEU A 113 -12.30 3.06 -1.06
CA LEU A 113 -10.85 2.90 -1.05
C LEU A 113 -10.40 1.79 -2.01
N PRO A 114 -9.46 2.07 -2.94
CA PRO A 114 -8.97 1.10 -3.89
C PRO A 114 -8.02 0.09 -3.21
N VAL A 115 -7.77 -1.03 -3.89
CA VAL A 115 -6.69 -1.96 -3.53
C VAL A 115 -5.34 -1.26 -3.69
N PHE A 116 -4.46 -1.41 -2.71
CA PHE A 116 -3.06 -1.06 -2.83
C PHE A 116 -2.28 -2.27 -3.36
N GLU A 117 -1.50 -2.04 -4.41
CA GLU A 117 -0.62 -3.05 -4.99
C GLU A 117 0.75 -2.98 -4.30
N ASP A 118 1.20 -4.10 -3.74
CA ASP A 118 2.53 -4.20 -3.12
C ASP A 118 3.62 -3.98 -4.20
N PRO A 119 4.45 -2.92 -4.08
CA PRO A 119 5.45 -2.60 -5.08
C PRO A 119 6.67 -3.53 -5.05
N ARG A 120 6.81 -4.36 -4.01
CA ARG A 120 7.95 -5.24 -3.80
C ARG A 120 7.90 -6.45 -4.73
N MET A 121 9.06 -7.00 -5.03
CA MET A 121 9.18 -8.29 -5.71
C MET A 121 8.82 -9.40 -4.72
N ILE A 122 7.79 -10.17 -5.03
CA ILE A 122 7.23 -11.19 -4.14
C ILE A 122 7.11 -12.52 -4.88
N GLU A 123 7.54 -13.61 -4.24
CA GLU A 123 7.35 -14.95 -4.79
C GLU A 123 5.90 -15.41 -4.63
N ARG A 124 5.34 -15.09 -3.47
CA ARG A 124 3.96 -15.35 -3.05
C ARG A 124 3.58 -14.33 -1.99
N ARG A 125 2.29 -14.28 -1.64
CA ARG A 125 1.77 -13.35 -0.62
C ARG A 125 2.66 -13.34 0.62
N GLY A 126 3.15 -12.16 0.99
CA GLY A 126 4.00 -11.92 2.15
C GLY A 126 5.45 -12.42 2.07
N VAL A 127 5.87 -13.09 0.99
CA VAL A 127 7.24 -13.62 0.85
C VAL A 127 7.98 -12.83 -0.22
N ILE A 128 9.00 -12.08 0.19
CA ILE A 128 9.83 -11.26 -0.68
C ILE A 128 10.79 -12.17 -1.48
N ASP A 129 10.89 -11.93 -2.77
CA ASP A 129 11.99 -12.44 -3.60
C ASP A 129 13.19 -11.52 -3.37
N GLU A 130 14.02 -11.84 -2.38
CA GLU A 130 15.14 -11.01 -1.93
C GLU A 130 16.08 -10.63 -3.07
N LEU A 131 16.35 -11.58 -3.98
CA LEU A 131 17.24 -11.34 -5.10
C LEU A 131 16.63 -10.33 -6.08
N SER A 132 15.39 -10.57 -6.51
CA SER A 132 14.71 -9.66 -7.42
C SER A 132 14.43 -8.29 -6.80
N GLU A 133 14.10 -8.25 -5.50
CA GLU A 133 13.86 -7.02 -4.77
C GLU A 133 15.14 -6.19 -4.63
N SER A 134 16.28 -6.84 -4.38
CA SER A 134 17.58 -6.17 -4.34
C SER A 134 17.90 -5.47 -5.68
N TYR A 135 17.55 -6.09 -6.81
CA TYR A 135 17.71 -5.48 -8.12
C TYR A 135 16.71 -4.33 -8.34
N ARG A 136 15.45 -4.49 -7.92
CA ARG A 136 14.43 -3.42 -8.01
C ARG A 136 14.87 -2.18 -7.22
N LEU A 137 15.39 -2.36 -6.01
CA LEU A 137 15.90 -1.28 -5.16
C LEU A 137 17.11 -0.58 -5.82
N LYS A 138 18.10 -1.34 -6.30
CA LYS A 138 19.25 -0.79 -7.03
C LYS A 138 18.84 0.04 -8.25
N ILE A 139 17.84 -0.41 -9.02
CA ILE A 139 17.29 0.35 -10.16
C ILE A 139 16.61 1.63 -9.68
N THR A 140 15.87 1.55 -8.57
CA THR A 140 15.13 2.71 -8.03
C THR A 140 16.09 3.80 -7.53
N GLU A 141 17.19 3.40 -6.91
CA GLU A 141 18.21 4.31 -6.36
C GLU A 141 19.16 4.86 -7.43
N ASN A 142 19.67 3.98 -8.31
CA ASN A 142 20.79 4.30 -9.21
C ASN A 142 20.39 4.37 -10.69
N GLY A 143 19.15 4.05 -11.04
CA GLY A 143 18.69 3.94 -12.42
C GLY A 143 19.10 2.62 -13.09
N ILE A 144 18.82 2.52 -14.40
CA ILE A 144 19.15 1.33 -15.19
C ILE A 144 20.58 1.43 -15.74
N SER A 145 21.40 0.42 -15.48
CA SER A 145 22.72 0.24 -16.08
C SER A 145 22.78 -1.01 -16.97
N THR A 146 23.80 -1.12 -17.82
CA THR A 146 23.99 -2.32 -18.64
C THR A 146 24.26 -3.56 -17.80
N ASP A 147 25.06 -3.40 -16.73
CA ASP A 147 25.46 -4.50 -15.86
C ASP A 147 24.26 -5.06 -15.09
N ILE A 148 23.43 -4.19 -14.51
CA ILE A 148 22.25 -4.64 -13.77
C ILE A 148 21.24 -5.32 -14.69
N ILE A 149 21.12 -4.91 -15.95
CA ILE A 149 20.25 -5.59 -16.92
C ILE A 149 20.77 -7.00 -17.23
N ASN A 150 22.09 -7.18 -17.37
CA ASN A 150 22.65 -8.50 -17.60
C ASN A 150 22.40 -9.42 -16.40
N ASP A 151 22.66 -8.93 -15.18
CA ASP A 151 22.39 -9.68 -13.94
C ASP A 151 20.92 -10.12 -13.85
N ILE A 152 19.99 -9.24 -14.23
CA ILE A 152 18.54 -9.50 -14.18
C ILE A 152 18.10 -10.47 -15.27
N LEU A 153 18.73 -10.45 -16.45
CA LEU A 153 18.44 -11.43 -17.50
C LEU A 153 18.86 -12.83 -17.07
N GLU A 154 19.96 -12.95 -16.32
CA GLU A 154 20.48 -14.23 -15.82
C GLU A 154 19.71 -14.71 -14.58
N ASN A 155 19.46 -13.84 -13.61
CA ASN A 155 19.00 -14.23 -12.28
C ASN A 155 17.63 -13.66 -11.87
N GLY A 156 17.10 -12.68 -12.60
CA GLY A 156 15.89 -11.96 -12.21
C GLY A 156 14.60 -12.71 -12.54
N SER A 157 13.61 -12.58 -11.66
CA SER A 157 12.30 -13.20 -11.85
C SER A 157 11.50 -12.60 -13.01
N ALA A 158 10.50 -13.34 -13.50
CA ALA A 158 9.60 -12.83 -14.53
C ALA A 158 8.84 -11.57 -14.10
N GLN A 159 8.57 -11.41 -12.80
CA GLN A 159 7.94 -10.21 -12.23
C GLN A 159 8.87 -9.00 -12.39
N LEU A 160 10.13 -9.14 -11.99
CA LEU A 160 11.14 -8.08 -12.11
C LEU A 160 11.39 -7.70 -13.58
N GLN A 161 11.53 -8.69 -14.47
CA GLN A 161 11.71 -8.40 -15.89
C GLN A 161 10.48 -7.67 -16.46
N GLY A 162 9.27 -8.05 -16.04
CA GLY A 162 8.04 -7.33 -16.38
C GLY A 162 7.98 -5.89 -15.85
N TYR A 163 8.49 -5.67 -14.63
CA TYR A 163 8.63 -4.34 -14.02
C TYR A 163 9.54 -3.44 -14.87
N ILE A 164 10.71 -3.94 -15.27
CA ILE A 164 11.67 -3.19 -16.09
C ILE A 164 11.10 -2.83 -17.46
N LEU A 165 10.35 -3.75 -18.08
CA LEU A 165 9.70 -3.48 -19.37
C LEU A 165 8.70 -2.32 -19.29
N ASN A 166 8.27 -1.89 -18.11
CA ASN A 166 7.39 -0.74 -17.91
C ASN A 166 8.11 0.46 -17.27
N HIS A 167 9.42 0.36 -17.04
CA HIS A 167 10.22 1.44 -16.48
C HIS A 167 10.34 2.62 -17.44
N LYS A 168 10.34 3.84 -16.90
CA LYS A 168 10.41 5.09 -17.68
C LYS A 168 11.70 5.23 -18.50
N ASP A 169 12.81 4.71 -17.97
CA ASP A 169 14.14 4.82 -18.57
C ASP A 169 14.48 3.63 -19.48
N LEU A 170 13.47 2.89 -19.92
CA LEU A 170 13.65 1.74 -20.82
C LEU A 170 14.14 2.21 -22.19
N THR A 171 15.21 1.61 -22.69
CA THR A 171 15.76 1.90 -24.03
C THR A 171 15.45 0.79 -25.02
N ARG A 172 15.57 1.10 -26.31
CA ARG A 172 15.42 0.11 -27.38
C ARG A 172 16.45 -1.02 -27.30
N GLU A 173 17.67 -0.72 -26.88
CA GLU A 173 18.74 -1.72 -26.68
C GLU A 173 18.37 -2.71 -25.57
N ILE A 174 17.85 -2.22 -24.45
CA ILE A 174 17.37 -3.06 -23.35
C ILE A 174 16.21 -3.94 -23.82
N LEU A 175 15.26 -3.37 -24.57
CA LEU A 175 14.14 -4.13 -25.14
C LEU A 175 14.60 -5.29 -26.04
N LEU A 176 15.62 -5.08 -26.87
CA LEU A 176 16.20 -6.15 -27.70
C LEU A 176 16.76 -7.28 -26.83
N LYS A 177 17.52 -6.95 -25.78
CA LYS A 177 18.04 -7.95 -24.85
C LYS A 177 16.93 -8.79 -24.21
N PHE A 178 15.84 -8.18 -23.75
CA PHE A 178 14.69 -8.91 -23.19
C PHE A 178 13.91 -9.71 -24.23
N ALA A 179 13.82 -9.24 -25.48
CA ALA A 179 13.15 -9.97 -26.56
C ALA A 179 13.86 -11.30 -26.90
N GLU A 180 15.18 -11.33 -26.76
CA GLU A 180 16.02 -12.50 -27.02
C GLU A 180 16.15 -13.39 -25.77
N ASN A 181 16.48 -12.78 -24.63
CA ASN A 181 16.97 -13.47 -23.43
C ASN A 181 16.00 -13.44 -22.24
N GLY A 182 14.79 -12.87 -22.39
CA GLY A 182 13.82 -12.82 -21.31
C GLY A 182 13.49 -14.20 -20.71
N VAL A 183 13.32 -14.28 -19.39
CA VAL A 183 13.22 -15.55 -18.65
C VAL A 183 12.02 -16.41 -19.08
N THR A 184 10.93 -15.79 -19.53
CA THR A 184 9.76 -16.50 -20.05
C THR A 184 9.36 -16.04 -21.44
N LYS A 185 8.64 -16.89 -22.19
CA LYS A 185 8.02 -16.53 -23.47
C LYS A 185 7.12 -15.31 -23.36
N LYS A 186 6.42 -15.13 -22.23
CA LYS A 186 5.57 -13.96 -21.96
C LYS A 186 6.40 -12.67 -21.95
N VAL A 187 7.51 -12.66 -21.21
CA VAL A 187 8.44 -11.51 -21.15
C VAL A 187 9.00 -11.21 -22.54
N LYS A 188 9.50 -12.23 -23.26
CA LYS A 188 10.03 -12.05 -24.63
C LYS A 188 8.99 -11.45 -25.58
N ASN A 189 7.74 -11.92 -25.51
CA ASN A 189 6.65 -11.41 -26.33
C ASN A 189 6.27 -9.96 -25.98
N GLN A 190 6.22 -9.62 -24.68
CA GLN A 190 5.96 -8.26 -24.22
C GLN A 190 7.04 -7.28 -24.71
N ALA A 191 8.31 -7.69 -24.66
CA ALA A 191 9.42 -6.89 -25.20
C ALA A 191 9.29 -6.69 -26.73
N LYS A 192 9.02 -7.77 -27.48
CA LYS A 192 8.78 -7.70 -28.93
C LYS A 192 7.62 -6.79 -29.30
N GLN A 193 6.52 -6.85 -28.55
CA GLN A 193 5.38 -5.96 -28.75
C GLN A 193 5.78 -4.50 -28.54
N LYS A 194 6.51 -4.18 -27.46
CA LYS A 194 6.98 -2.81 -27.17
C LYS A 194 7.92 -2.27 -28.25
N LEU A 195 8.78 -3.09 -28.84
CA LEU A 195 9.64 -2.69 -29.97
C LEU A 195 8.85 -2.16 -31.18
N THR A 196 7.60 -2.61 -31.36
CA THR A 196 6.73 -2.14 -32.47
C THR A 196 5.93 -0.89 -32.12
N SER A 197 5.97 -0.42 -30.87
CA SER A 197 5.26 0.78 -30.42
C SER A 197 5.96 2.06 -30.88
N LYS A 198 5.19 3.15 -31.05
CA LYS A 198 5.70 4.40 -31.66
C LYS A 198 6.99 4.95 -31.01
N GLY A 199 7.19 4.74 -29.70
CA GLY A 199 8.36 5.23 -28.98
C GLY A 199 9.66 4.42 -29.19
N PHE A 200 9.58 3.22 -29.77
CA PHE A 200 10.73 2.30 -29.90
C PHE A 200 10.94 1.75 -31.31
N ARG A 201 10.17 2.25 -32.28
CA ARG A 201 10.39 1.94 -33.71
C ARG A 201 11.76 2.47 -34.13
N ALA A 202 12.44 1.68 -34.96
CA ALA A 202 13.68 2.08 -35.63
C ALA A 202 13.40 3.20 -36.65
#